data_AF-A0A2K6QRL3-F1
#
_entry.id   AF-A0A2K6QRL3-F1
#
_cell.length_a   1.000
_cell.length_b   1.000
_cell.length_c   1.000
_cell.angle_alpha   90.00
_cell.angle_beta   90.00
_cell.angle_gamma   90.00
#
_symmetry.space_group_name_H-M   'P 1'
#
loop_
_entity.id
_entity.type
_entity.pdbx_description
1 polymer ?
#
loop_
_entity_poly.entity_id
_entity_poly.type
_entity_poly.pdbx_seq_one_letter_code
_entity_poly.pdbx_strand_id
1 'polypeptide(L)'
;MAAAKDSCGKGEMATGNGRRLHLGIPEAVFVEDVDSFMKQPGNETADTVLKKLDEQHQKYKFMELKLAQKKRSPKGQIPEIKQTLEILKYMQKIKESINSMETRFLLADNLYSFLLMIKPYRNS
;
A
#
# COMPACT_ATOMS: atom_id res chain seq x y z
N MET A 1 23.03 -36.57 -14.41
CA MET A 1 22.96 -35.39 -15.29
C MET A 1 22.11 -34.34 -14.57
N ALA A 2 22.75 -33.39 -13.88
CA ALA A 2 22.91 -31.98 -14.30
C ALA A 2 21.58 -31.21 -14.21
N ALA A 3 21.23 -30.53 -13.10
CA ALA A 3 21.75 -29.25 -12.58
C ALA A 3 21.51 -28.06 -13.53
N ALA A 4 20.41 -27.33 -13.32
CA ALA A 4 20.24 -25.96 -13.80
C ALA A 4 20.34 -25.02 -12.60
N LYS A 5 21.30 -24.09 -12.68
CA LYS A 5 21.63 -23.08 -11.69
C LYS A 5 20.76 -21.84 -11.92
N ASP A 6 19.97 -21.44 -10.94
CA ASP A 6 19.48 -20.06 -10.83
C ASP A 6 20.45 -19.30 -9.92
N SER A 7 21.32 -18.52 -10.55
CA SER A 7 22.22 -17.59 -9.87
C SER A 7 21.55 -16.24 -9.71
N CYS A 8 20.90 -16.01 -8.57
CA CYS A 8 20.60 -14.66 -8.08
C CYS A 8 21.69 -14.28 -7.07
N GLY A 9 22.37 -13.17 -7.37
CA GLY A 9 23.66 -12.77 -6.79
C GLY A 9 23.66 -12.60 -5.26
N LYS A 10 24.78 -13.01 -4.68
CA LYS A 10 25.17 -12.78 -3.29
C LYS A 10 25.29 -11.28 -2.99
N GLY A 11 24.57 -10.83 -1.96
CA GLY A 11 24.95 -9.68 -1.15
C GLY A 11 25.24 -10.14 0.27
N GLU A 12 26.52 -10.35 0.59
CA GLU A 12 27.09 -10.36 1.95
C GLU A 12 27.12 -8.91 2.48
N MET A 13 27.06 -8.55 3.76
CA MET A 13 26.75 -9.15 5.06
C MET A 13 26.47 -7.97 6.00
N ALA A 14 25.54 -8.09 6.94
CA ALA A 14 25.62 -7.33 8.20
C ALA A 14 24.92 -8.14 9.30
N THR A 15 25.75 -8.70 10.16
CA THR A 15 25.44 -9.49 11.35
C THR A 15 24.70 -8.63 12.38
N GLY A 16 23.51 -9.06 12.81
CA GLY A 16 22.75 -8.41 13.90
C GLY A 16 21.41 -9.10 14.11
N ASN A 17 21.20 -9.65 15.30
CA ASN A 17 20.14 -10.57 15.71
C ASN A 17 18.70 -10.11 15.42
N GLY A 18 17.83 -11.08 15.06
CA GLY A 18 16.40 -11.03 15.39
C GLY A 18 15.43 -10.90 14.21
N ARG A 19 14.84 -12.04 13.82
CA ARG A 19 13.55 -12.26 13.12
C ARG A 19 13.04 -11.13 12.23
N ARG A 20 13.02 -11.40 10.91
CA ARG A 20 12.41 -10.58 9.85
C ARG A 20 11.02 -10.05 10.27
N LEU A 21 10.97 -8.82 10.75
CA LEU A 21 9.73 -8.12 11.08
C LEU A 21 9.02 -7.83 9.76
N HIS A 22 7.91 -8.53 9.53
CA HIS A 22 7.04 -8.27 8.40
C HIS A 22 6.76 -6.75 8.39
N LEU A 23 6.95 -6.06 7.27
CA LEU A 23 6.85 -4.60 7.09
C LEU A 23 8.14 -3.78 7.30
N GLY A 24 9.27 -4.40 7.65
CA GLY A 24 10.57 -3.71 7.69
C GLY A 24 10.71 -2.70 8.84
N ILE A 25 9.84 -2.79 9.84
CA ILE A 25 9.85 -1.97 11.04
C ILE A 25 10.88 -2.54 12.02
N PRO A 26 11.93 -1.81 12.42
CA PRO A 26 12.85 -2.29 13.45
C PRO A 26 12.15 -2.48 14.81
N GLU A 27 12.66 -3.38 15.64
CA GLU A 27 12.16 -3.55 17.01
C GLU A 27 12.58 -2.35 17.87
N ALA A 28 11.61 -1.75 18.56
CA ALA A 28 11.89 -0.65 19.47
C ALA A 28 12.60 -1.18 20.73
N VAL A 29 13.82 -0.71 20.96
CA VAL A 29 14.56 -0.98 22.20
C VAL A 29 14.18 0.09 23.21
N PHE A 30 13.46 -0.32 24.25
CA PHE A 30 13.14 0.55 25.38
C PHE A 30 14.28 0.52 26.39
N VAL A 31 14.72 1.72 26.82
CA VAL A 31 15.76 1.86 27.84
C VAL A 31 15.07 2.08 29.18
N GLU A 32 15.08 1.07 30.04
CA GLU A 32 14.51 1.15 31.40
C GLU A 32 15.48 1.80 32.39
N ASP A 33 16.79 1.55 32.24
CA ASP A 33 17.85 2.12 33.07
C ASP A 33 18.96 2.71 32.18
N VAL A 34 19.15 4.03 32.29
CA VAL A 34 20.11 4.80 31.50
C VAL A 34 21.55 4.47 31.90
N ASP A 35 21.83 4.21 33.18
CA ASP A 35 23.19 3.94 33.66
C ASP A 35 23.67 2.56 33.17
N SER A 36 22.78 1.57 33.18
CA SER A 36 23.06 0.24 32.62
C SER A 36 23.17 0.27 31.09
N PHE A 37 22.44 1.17 30.42
CA PHE A 37 22.51 1.34 28.97
C PHE A 37 23.79 2.02 28.49
N MET A 38 24.28 3.03 29.22
CA MET A 38 25.55 3.71 28.90
C MET A 38 26.77 2.80 29.12
N LYS A 39 26.67 1.79 30.00
CA LYS A 39 27.74 0.80 30.24
C LYS A 39 27.87 -0.25 29.13
N GLN A 40 26.96 -0.29 28.16
CA GLN A 40 27.03 -1.25 27.05
C GLN A 40 28.17 -0.90 26.07
N PRO A 41 28.90 -1.91 25.54
CA PRO A 41 29.99 -1.66 24.61
C PRO A 41 29.47 -0.96 23.35
N GLY A 42 30.02 0.22 23.04
CA GLY A 42 29.59 1.05 21.91
C GLY A 42 28.72 2.27 22.26
N ASN A 43 28.50 2.53 23.56
CA ASN A 43 27.85 3.72 24.11
C ASN A 43 28.86 4.62 24.86
N GLU A 44 30.09 4.73 24.34
CA GLU A 44 31.24 5.40 24.99
C GLU A 44 31.06 6.91 25.19
N THR A 45 30.16 7.56 24.44
CA THR A 45 29.93 9.01 24.52
C THR A 45 28.44 9.31 24.32
N ALA A 46 27.90 10.21 25.14
CA ALA A 46 26.48 10.57 25.12
C ALA A 46 26.01 11.05 23.74
N ASP A 47 26.84 11.82 23.03
CA ASP A 47 26.52 12.32 21.68
C ASP A 47 26.29 11.20 20.67
N THR A 48 27.06 10.11 20.76
CA THR A 48 26.96 8.96 19.86
C THR A 48 25.66 8.20 20.10
N VAL A 49 25.25 8.10 21.37
CA VAL A 49 24.00 7.46 21.78
C VAL A 49 22.79 8.28 21.34
N LEU A 50 22.82 9.60 21.57
CA LEU A 50 21.76 10.52 21.14
C LEU A 50 21.57 10.48 19.62
N LYS A 51 22.67 10.52 18.85
CA LYS A 51 22.61 10.39 17.38
C LYS A 51 21.96 9.08 16.93
N LYS A 52 22.33 7.95 17.54
CA LYS A 52 21.71 6.65 17.22
C LYS A 52 20.21 6.63 17.54
N LEU A 53 19.82 7.20 18.69
CA LEU A 53 18.41 7.29 19.09
C LEU A 53 17.62 8.20 18.14
N ASP A 54 18.17 9.35 17.74
CA ASP A 54 17.56 10.25 16.76
C ASP A 54 17.39 9.57 15.40
N GLU A 55 18.39 8.84 14.92
CA GLU A 55 18.30 8.07 13.68
C GLU A 55 17.21 7.00 13.74
N GLN A 56 17.10 6.27 14.87
CA GLN A 56 16.05 5.29 15.05
C GLN A 56 14.67 5.96 15.10
N HIS A 57 14.54 7.06 15.83
CA HIS A 57 13.31 7.82 15.92
C HIS A 57 12.85 8.34 14.55
N GLN A 58 13.77 8.86 13.73
CA GLN A 58 13.47 9.28 12.36
C GLN A 58 12.97 8.12 11.49
N LYS A 59 13.58 6.93 11.60
CA LYS A 59 13.13 5.71 10.90
C LYS A 59 11.71 5.33 11.31
N TYR A 60 11.40 5.33 12.61
CA TYR A 60 10.05 5.04 13.11
C TYR A 60 9.01 6.02 12.57
N LYS A 61 9.30 7.32 12.65
CA LYS A 61 8.41 8.36 12.15
C LYS A 61 8.13 8.24 10.66
N PHE A 62 9.17 7.91 9.87
CA PHE A 62 9.00 7.68 8.44
C PHE A 62 8.09 6.49 8.15
N MET A 63 8.29 5.36 8.82
CA MET A 63 7.46 4.18 8.61
C MET A 63 6.02 4.37 9.10
N GLU A 64 5.82 5.06 10.22
CA GLU A 64 4.49 5.45 10.70
C GLU A 64 3.73 6.21 9.60
N LEU A 65 4.38 7.21 8.99
CA LEU A 65 3.80 7.97 7.88
C LEU A 65 3.45 7.06 6.70
N LYS A 66 4.34 6.14 6.30
CA LYS A 66 4.10 5.20 5.20
C LYS A 66 2.91 4.28 5.49
N LEU A 67 2.80 3.76 6.70
CA LEU A 67 1.69 2.91 7.12
C LEU A 67 0.38 3.69 7.14
N ALA A 68 0.40 4.91 7.69
CA ALA A 68 -0.77 5.79 7.71
C ALA A 68 -1.26 6.12 6.30
N GLN A 69 -0.34 6.42 5.37
CA GLN A 69 -0.68 6.64 3.95
C GLN A 69 -1.25 5.37 3.29
N LYS A 70 -0.61 4.22 3.48
CA LYS A 70 -1.09 2.94 2.93
C LYS A 70 -2.47 2.55 3.47
N LYS A 71 -2.79 2.92 4.71
CA LYS A 71 -4.11 2.72 5.32
C LYS A 71 -5.18 3.69 4.79
N ARG A 72 -4.80 4.89 4.36
CA ARG A 72 -5.73 5.92 3.84
C ARG A 72 -6.17 5.66 2.41
N SER A 73 -5.27 5.20 1.54
CA SER A 73 -5.56 4.94 0.12
C SER A 73 -6.79 4.02 -0.11
N PRO A 74 -6.88 2.81 0.49
CA PRO A 74 -8.03 1.94 0.27
C PRO A 74 -9.33 2.53 0.82
N LYS A 75 -9.28 3.33 1.89
CA LYS A 75 -10.46 4.02 2.42
C LYS A 75 -11.01 5.07 1.46
N GLY A 76 -10.13 5.72 0.70
CA GLY A 76 -10.52 6.67 -0.35
C GLY A 76 -11.17 5.99 -1.57
N GLN A 77 -10.76 4.75 -1.89
CA GLN A 77 -11.28 4.01 -3.05
C GLN A 77 -12.63 3.32 -2.80
N ILE A 78 -12.94 2.96 -1.55
CA ILE A 78 -14.21 2.32 -1.19
C ILE A 78 -15.46 3.08 -1.71
N PRO A 79 -15.61 4.41 -1.53
CA PRO A 79 -16.79 5.12 -2.02
C PRO A 79 -16.90 5.07 -3.55
N GLU A 80 -15.79 5.21 -4.28
CA GLU A 80 -15.76 5.16 -5.75
C GLU A 80 -16.16 3.77 -6.27
N ILE A 81 -15.64 2.70 -5.67
CA ILE A 81 -16.00 1.32 -6.03
C ILE A 81 -17.50 1.07 -5.75
N LYS A 82 -18.01 1.54 -4.61
CA LYS A 82 -19.43 1.41 -4.26
C LYS A 82 -20.33 2.14 -5.25
N GLN A 83 -19.98 3.37 -5.62
CA GLN A 83 -20.72 4.16 -6.60
C GLN A 83 -20.69 3.48 -7.99
N THR A 84 -19.53 3.00 -8.42
CA THR A 84 -19.38 2.25 -9.68
C THR A 84 -20.28 1.01 -9.69
N LEU A 85 -20.34 0.25 -8.58
CA LEU A 85 -21.21 -0.91 -8.46
C LEU A 85 -22.70 -0.55 -8.50
N GLU A 86 -23.09 0.57 -7.89
CA GLU A 86 -24.47 1.06 -7.90
C GLU A 86 -24.92 1.44 -9.32
N ILE A 87 -24.07 2.13 -10.07
CA ILE A 87 -24.29 2.44 -11.49
C ILE A 87 -24.45 1.15 -12.30
N LEU A 88 -23.57 0.16 -12.12
CA LEU A 88 -23.69 -1.12 -12.82
C LEU A 88 -24.99 -1.87 -12.51
N LYS A 89 -25.42 -1.89 -11.24
CA LYS A 89 -26.71 -2.49 -10.85
C LYS A 89 -27.89 -1.76 -11.49
N TYR A 90 -27.83 -0.43 -11.56
CA TYR A 90 -28.85 0.36 -12.25
C TYR A 90 -28.89 0.03 -13.75
N MET A 91 -27.73 0.00 -14.42
CA MET A 91 -27.62 -0.39 -15.82
C MET A 91 -28.12 -1.82 -16.08
N GLN A 92 -27.87 -2.76 -15.16
CA GLN A 92 -28.37 -4.13 -15.27
C GLN A 92 -29.91 -4.19 -15.17
N LYS A 93 -30.53 -3.46 -14.23
CA LYS A 93 -32.00 -3.39 -14.13
C LYS A 93 -32.63 -2.84 -15.42
N ILE A 94 -32.02 -1.84 -16.02
CA ILE A 94 -32.49 -1.27 -17.29
C ILE A 94 -32.27 -2.25 -18.43
N LYS A 95 -31.15 -2.98 -18.44
CA LYS A 95 -30.92 -4.10 -19.35
C LYS A 95 -31.95 -5.21 -19.17
N GLU A 96 -32.52 -5.43 -17.99
CA GLU A 96 -33.60 -6.43 -17.83
C GLU A 96 -34.93 -5.87 -18.38
N SER A 97 -35.19 -4.57 -18.21
CA SER A 97 -36.32 -3.86 -18.83
C SER A 97 -36.25 -3.84 -20.37
N ILE A 98 -37.40 -3.74 -21.04
CA ILE A 98 -37.50 -3.68 -22.51
C ILE A 98 -37.25 -2.24 -23.04
N ASN A 99 -37.10 -1.28 -22.14
CA ASN A 99 -37.06 0.14 -22.47
C ASN A 99 -35.69 0.53 -23.02
N SER A 100 -35.67 1.11 -24.23
CA SER A 100 -34.50 1.81 -24.76
C SER A 100 -34.21 3.05 -23.90
N MET A 101 -32.96 3.20 -23.45
CA MET A 101 -32.53 4.38 -22.69
C MET A 101 -31.68 5.30 -23.57
N GLU A 102 -31.99 6.59 -23.57
CA GLU A 102 -31.08 7.61 -24.06
C GLU A 102 -29.98 7.90 -23.02
N THR A 103 -28.72 7.77 -23.42
CA THR A 103 -27.56 8.08 -22.58
C THR A 103 -26.63 9.04 -23.31
N ARG A 104 -25.84 9.80 -22.53
CA ARG A 104 -24.79 10.66 -23.06
C ARG A 104 -23.45 9.98 -22.81
N PHE A 105 -22.80 9.53 -23.88
CA PHE A 105 -21.51 8.88 -23.79
C PHE A 105 -20.39 9.92 -23.82
N LEU A 106 -19.48 9.86 -22.85
CA LEU A 106 -18.31 10.74 -22.78
C LEU A 106 -17.24 10.25 -23.76
N LEU A 107 -16.90 11.07 -24.75
CA LEU A 107 -15.88 10.77 -25.77
C LEU A 107 -14.51 11.34 -25.39
N ALA A 108 -14.50 12.52 -24.78
CA ALA A 108 -13.32 13.21 -24.27
C ALA A 108 -13.72 14.14 -23.13
N ASP A 109 -12.75 14.73 -22.44
CA ASP A 109 -13.00 15.69 -21.37
C ASP A 109 -13.83 16.86 -21.90
N ASN A 110 -15.11 16.89 -21.52
CA ASN A 110 -16.18 17.82 -21.95
C ASN A 110 -16.86 17.53 -23.30
N LEU A 111 -16.52 16.45 -24.00
CA LEU A 111 -17.21 16.04 -25.24
C LEU A 111 -18.16 14.87 -24.98
N TYR A 112 -19.44 15.07 -25.27
CA TYR A 112 -20.51 14.08 -25.08
C TYR A 112 -21.26 13.81 -26.39
N SER A 113 -21.61 12.55 -26.64
CA SER A 113 -22.48 12.15 -27.75
C SER A 113 -23.77 11.53 -27.24
N PHE A 114 -24.89 11.80 -27.90
CA PHE A 114 -26.19 11.22 -27.58
C PHE A 114 -26.31 9.85 -28.24
N LEU A 115 -26.57 8.82 -27.44
CA LEU A 115 -26.72 7.45 -27.91
C LEU A 115 -27.95 6.81 -27.27
N LEU A 116 -28.72 6.10 -28.10
CA LEU A 116 -29.83 5.28 -27.63
C LEU A 116 -29.30 3.86 -27.40
N MET A 117 -29.20 3.46 -26.13
CA MET A 117 -28.75 2.12 -25.75
C MET A 117 -29.89 1.11 -25.96
N ILE A 118 -29.71 0.25 -26.95
CA ILE A 118 -30.56 -0.92 -27.22
C ILE A 118 -29.88 -2.16 -26.63
N LYS A 119 -30.67 -3.09 -26.06
CA LYS A 119 -30.16 -4.37 -25.55
C LYS A 119 -29.19 -5.00 -26.57
N PRO A 120 -27.92 -5.32 -26.20
CA PRO A 120 -27.07 -6.09 -27.08
C PRO A 120 -27.69 -7.48 -27.25
N TYR A 121 -27.91 -7.89 -28.50
CA TYR A 121 -28.39 -9.22 -28.85
C TYR A 121 -27.33 -10.24 -28.41
N ARG A 122 -27.61 -10.98 -27.33
CA ARG A 122 -26.72 -12.01 -26.79
C ARG A 122 -26.80 -13.20 -27.73
N ASN A 123 -25.85 -13.32 -28.65
CA ASN A 123 -25.65 -14.57 -29.37
C ASN A 123 -24.95 -15.57 -28.43
N SER A 124 -25.34 -16.85 -28.56
CA SER A 124 -25.04 -17.96 -27.66
C SER A 124 -23.59 -18.11 -27.23
#